data_AF-A0A7S0FSP1-F1
#
_entry.id   AF-A0A7S0FSP1-F1
#
_cell.length_a   1.000
_cell.length_b   1.000
_cell.length_c   1.000
_cell.angle_alpha   90.00
_cell.angle_beta   90.00
_cell.angle_gamma   90.00
#
_symmetry.space_group_name_H-M   'P 1'
#
loop_
_entity.id
_entity.type
_entity.pdbx_description
1 polymer ?
#
loop_
_entity_poly.entity_id
_entity_poly.type
_entity_poly.pdbx_seq_one_letter_code
_entity_poly.pdbx_strand_id
1 'polypeptide(L)'
;SQNAVLAMGIVSAGTNNSRVAGLLRQLGEFYSKEAGHMFCVRIAQGMLHMGKGLISLNPVHSDRLLMNPAALGGMLVLIHSCLDLKSTLLDKTHYLLYYLTCAMNPRVIITVNDDMEWRPVTVRVGQAVETVGQAGKPKTITGFQTHTTPVLIGSKERAELGTEEVLSVSSVLEGIVIVKDNPDYEKEEEG
;
A
#
# COMPACT_ATOMS: atom_id res chain seq x y z
N SER A 1 -22.18 -7.47 -13.98
CA SER A 1 -21.28 -8.45 -13.30
C SER A 1 -19.81 -8.11 -13.52
N GLN A 2 -19.36 -7.84 -14.75
CA GLN A 2 -17.97 -7.46 -15.07
C GLN A 2 -17.42 -6.30 -14.20
N ASN A 3 -18.21 -5.23 -14.03
CA ASN A 3 -17.83 -4.09 -13.20
C ASN A 3 -17.59 -4.46 -11.73
N ALA A 4 -18.36 -5.42 -11.20
CA ALA A 4 -18.21 -5.87 -9.81
C ALA A 4 -16.92 -6.67 -9.61
N VAL A 5 -16.53 -7.48 -10.59
CA VAL A 5 -15.24 -8.19 -10.59
C VAL A 5 -14.09 -7.20 -10.59
N LEU A 6 -14.16 -6.18 -11.44
CA LEU A 6 -13.11 -5.17 -11.51
C LEU A 6 -13.07 -4.29 -10.24
N ALA A 7 -14.24 -3.93 -9.68
CA ALA A 7 -14.31 -3.22 -8.40
C ALA A 7 -13.66 -4.01 -7.26
N MET A 8 -13.85 -5.33 -7.20
CA MET A 8 -13.13 -6.18 -6.25
C MET A 8 -11.61 -6.13 -6.49
N GLY A 9 -11.16 -6.13 -7.75
CA GLY A 9 -9.75 -5.97 -8.11
C GLY A 9 -9.15 -4.65 -7.61
N ILE A 10 -9.87 -3.54 -7.82
CA ILE A 10 -9.42 -2.20 -7.39
C ILE A 10 -9.34 -2.10 -5.86
N VAL A 11 -10.37 -2.55 -5.14
CA VAL A 11 -10.41 -2.47 -3.66
C VAL A 11 -9.36 -3.38 -3.01
N SER A 12 -9.08 -4.54 -3.62
CA SER A 12 -8.12 -5.51 -3.08
C SER A 12 -6.71 -5.34 -3.64
N ALA A 13 -6.46 -4.31 -4.45
CA ALA A 13 -5.19 -4.12 -5.13
C ALA A 13 -4.01 -4.11 -4.15
N GLY A 14 -2.99 -4.92 -4.41
CA GLY A 14 -1.79 -5.00 -3.57
C GLY A 14 -2.01 -5.56 -2.16
N THR A 15 -3.23 -5.96 -1.78
CA THR A 15 -3.49 -6.48 -0.42
C THR A 15 -3.11 -7.93 -0.25
N ASN A 16 -2.97 -8.68 -1.36
CA ASN A 16 -2.73 -10.11 -1.35
C ASN A 16 -3.71 -10.90 -0.45
N ASN A 17 -4.96 -10.44 -0.36
CA ASN A 17 -5.98 -11.04 0.51
C ASN A 17 -6.41 -12.42 -0.01
N SER A 18 -6.19 -13.46 0.80
CA SER A 18 -6.48 -14.86 0.45
C SER A 18 -7.96 -15.14 0.15
N ARG A 19 -8.89 -14.44 0.82
CA ARG A 19 -10.34 -14.62 0.58
C ARG A 19 -10.74 -14.12 -0.80
N VAL A 20 -10.25 -12.94 -1.18
CA VAL A 20 -10.51 -12.36 -2.49
C VAL A 20 -9.82 -13.17 -3.59
N ALA A 21 -8.61 -13.67 -3.33
CA ALA A 21 -7.90 -14.58 -4.25
C ALA A 21 -8.73 -15.84 -4.55
N GLY A 22 -9.27 -16.47 -3.51
CA GLY A 22 -10.12 -17.65 -3.64
C GLY A 22 -11.39 -17.37 -4.45
N LEU A 23 -12.07 -16.25 -4.16
CA LEU A 23 -13.28 -15.85 -4.87
C LEU A 23 -13.01 -15.56 -6.36
N LEU A 24 -11.94 -14.83 -6.68
CA LEU A 24 -11.55 -14.55 -8.05
C LEU A 24 -11.17 -15.82 -8.82
N ARG A 25 -10.61 -16.84 -8.14
CA ARG A 25 -10.32 -18.13 -8.77
C ARG A 25 -11.60 -18.87 -9.14
N GLN A 26 -12.57 -18.93 -8.21
CA GLN A 26 -13.89 -19.52 -8.46
C GLN A 26 -14.64 -18.81 -9.60
N LEU A 27 -14.60 -17.48 -9.63
CA LEU A 27 -15.21 -16.69 -10.70
C LEU A 27 -14.54 -16.94 -12.06
N GLY A 28 -13.22 -17.17 -12.09
CA GLY A 28 -12.50 -17.54 -13.31
C GLY A 28 -12.90 -18.91 -13.84
N GLU A 29 -13.14 -19.89 -12.97
CA GLU A 29 -13.65 -21.21 -13.38
C GLU A 29 -15.08 -21.11 -13.92
N PHE A 30 -15.95 -20.36 -13.22
CA PHE A 30 -17.35 -20.16 -13.59
C PHE A 30 -17.51 -19.45 -14.94
N TYR A 31 -16.75 -18.38 -15.18
CA TYR A 31 -16.84 -17.57 -16.42
C TYR A 31 -15.87 -18.02 -17.52
N SER A 32 -15.28 -19.22 -17.42
CA SER A 32 -14.26 -19.74 -18.36
C SER A 32 -14.65 -19.69 -19.85
N LYS A 33 -15.95 -19.74 -20.15
CA LYS A 33 -16.50 -19.70 -21.52
C LYS A 33 -16.68 -18.27 -22.08
N GLU A 34 -16.74 -17.25 -21.22
CA GLU A 34 -16.97 -15.85 -21.62
C GLU A 34 -15.66 -15.06 -21.57
N ALA A 35 -15.07 -14.80 -22.75
CA ALA A 35 -13.77 -14.13 -22.86
C ALA A 35 -13.72 -12.76 -22.17
N GLY A 36 -14.78 -11.95 -22.26
CA GLY A 36 -14.83 -10.62 -21.65
C GLY A 36 -14.82 -10.65 -20.11
N HIS A 37 -15.51 -11.62 -19.51
CA HIS A 37 -15.48 -11.80 -18.06
C HIS A 37 -14.15 -12.37 -17.59
N MET A 38 -13.58 -13.33 -18.35
CA MET A 38 -12.25 -13.84 -18.08
C MET A 38 -11.19 -12.74 -18.10
N PHE A 39 -11.27 -11.82 -19.06
CA PHE A 39 -10.38 -10.65 -19.10
C PHE A 39 -10.49 -9.83 -17.81
N CYS A 40 -11.70 -9.47 -17.38
CA CYS A 40 -11.92 -8.71 -16.14
C CYS A 40 -11.41 -9.45 -14.89
N VAL A 41 -11.65 -10.78 -14.79
CA VAL A 41 -11.17 -11.60 -13.68
C VAL A 41 -9.64 -11.63 -13.64
N ARG A 42 -8.97 -11.78 -14.79
CA ARG A 42 -7.50 -11.79 -14.86
C ARG A 42 -6.89 -10.45 -14.46
N ILE A 43 -7.48 -9.34 -14.90
CA ILE A 43 -7.06 -7.99 -14.48
C ILE A 43 -7.24 -7.83 -12.97
N ALA A 44 -8.38 -8.23 -12.41
CA ALA A 44 -8.61 -8.18 -10.97
C ALA A 44 -7.61 -9.04 -10.17
N GLN A 45 -7.28 -10.23 -10.66
CA GLN A 45 -6.23 -11.09 -10.07
C GLN A 45 -4.85 -10.43 -10.14
N GLY A 46 -4.52 -9.78 -11.25
CA GLY A 46 -3.27 -9.02 -11.40
C GLY A 46 -3.19 -7.84 -10.43
N MET A 47 -4.30 -7.12 -10.22
CA MET A 47 -4.39 -6.04 -9.24
C MET A 47 -4.19 -6.56 -7.81
N LEU A 48 -4.83 -7.67 -7.44
CA LEU A 48 -4.72 -8.27 -6.10
C LEU A 48 -3.27 -8.59 -5.71
N HIS A 49 -2.49 -9.14 -6.65
CA HIS A 49 -1.10 -9.55 -6.45
C HIS A 49 -0.07 -8.53 -6.98
N MET A 50 -0.48 -7.27 -7.17
CA MET A 50 0.37 -6.21 -7.70
C MET A 50 1.68 -6.08 -6.89
N GLY A 51 2.82 -6.15 -7.58
CA GLY A 51 4.14 -6.14 -6.94
C GLY A 51 4.33 -7.24 -5.89
N LYS A 52 3.68 -8.41 -6.04
CA LYS A 52 3.60 -9.49 -5.02
C LYS A 52 2.99 -9.05 -3.68
N GLY A 53 2.17 -8.00 -3.69
CA GLY A 53 1.60 -7.35 -2.51
C GLY A 53 2.40 -6.16 -1.99
N LEU A 54 3.55 -5.84 -2.60
CA LEU A 54 4.38 -4.70 -2.19
C LEU A 54 3.86 -3.36 -2.71
N ILE A 55 3.04 -3.36 -3.76
CA ILE A 55 2.53 -2.15 -4.43
C ILE A 55 1.01 -2.16 -4.34
N SER A 56 0.44 -1.02 -3.95
CA SER A 56 -1.01 -0.83 -3.85
C SER A 56 -1.46 0.40 -4.63
N LEU A 57 -2.76 0.50 -4.86
CA LEU A 57 -3.39 1.66 -5.46
C LEU A 57 -3.81 2.62 -4.36
N ASN A 58 -3.13 3.76 -4.27
CA ASN A 58 -3.49 4.79 -3.31
C ASN A 58 -3.16 6.18 -3.90
N PRO A 59 -4.17 7.03 -4.19
CA PRO A 59 -3.93 8.38 -4.68
C PRO A 59 -3.52 9.36 -3.57
N VAL A 60 -3.56 8.94 -2.30
CA VAL A 60 -3.23 9.78 -1.14
C VAL A 60 -1.97 9.25 -0.46
N HIS A 61 -1.05 10.15 -0.08
CA HIS A 61 0.23 9.81 0.54
C HIS A 61 0.46 10.62 1.82
N SER A 62 1.48 10.25 2.60
CA SER A 62 1.84 10.91 3.86
C SER A 62 0.68 10.85 4.85
N ASP A 63 0.31 9.63 5.27
CA ASP A 63 -0.75 9.39 6.25
C ASP A 63 -2.08 10.06 5.89
N ARG A 64 -2.41 10.02 4.60
CA ARG A 64 -3.63 10.60 3.99
C ARG A 64 -3.71 12.13 4.00
N LEU A 65 -2.61 12.82 4.28
CA LEU A 65 -2.56 14.28 4.29
C LEU A 65 -2.54 14.87 2.88
N LEU A 66 -1.79 14.25 1.96
CA LEU A 66 -1.52 14.81 0.63
C LEU A 66 -2.17 13.97 -0.46
N MET A 67 -3.05 14.57 -1.25
CA MET A 67 -3.68 13.92 -2.40
C MET A 67 -2.96 14.28 -3.69
N ASN A 68 -2.55 13.26 -4.46
CA ASN A 68 -1.95 13.46 -5.78
C ASN A 68 -3.08 13.58 -6.84
N PRO A 69 -3.25 14.75 -7.48
CA PRO A 69 -4.31 14.96 -8.46
C PRO A 69 -4.14 14.10 -9.72
N ALA A 70 -2.89 13.80 -10.13
CA ALA A 70 -2.65 12.95 -11.29
C ALA A 70 -3.01 11.48 -11.01
N ALA A 71 -2.68 10.99 -9.81
CA ALA A 71 -3.08 9.65 -9.36
C ALA A 71 -4.61 9.51 -9.30
N LEU A 72 -5.29 10.53 -8.76
CA LEU A 72 -6.75 10.58 -8.71
C LEU A 72 -7.36 10.62 -10.13
N GLY A 73 -6.80 11.45 -11.01
CA GLY A 73 -7.22 11.51 -12.42
C GLY A 73 -7.10 10.15 -13.11
N GLY A 74 -5.98 9.44 -12.93
CA GLY A 74 -5.78 8.11 -13.49
C GLY A 74 -6.79 7.07 -12.98
N MET A 75 -7.11 7.12 -11.69
CA MET A 75 -8.17 6.28 -11.10
C MET A 75 -9.56 6.61 -11.68
N LEU A 76 -9.87 7.91 -11.85
CA LEU A 76 -11.15 8.36 -12.43
C LEU A 76 -11.31 7.94 -13.89
N VAL A 77 -10.23 7.98 -14.69
CA VAL A 77 -10.24 7.48 -16.07
C VAL A 77 -10.64 6.01 -16.10
N LEU A 78 -10.07 5.17 -15.21
CA LEU A 78 -10.44 3.77 -15.13
C LEU A 78 -11.91 3.58 -14.74
N ILE A 79 -12.37 4.27 -13.69
CA ILE A 79 -13.76 4.18 -13.21
C ILE A 79 -14.74 4.63 -14.29
N HIS A 80 -14.41 5.72 -15.01
CA HIS A 80 -15.24 6.22 -16.11
C HIS A 80 -15.30 5.22 -17.27
N SER A 81 -14.16 4.59 -17.61
CA SER A 81 -14.11 3.52 -18.61
C SER A 81 -14.98 2.31 -18.24
N CYS A 82 -15.20 2.07 -16.94
CA CYS A 82 -16.06 0.98 -16.48
C CYS A 82 -17.56 1.22 -16.70
N LEU A 83 -17.98 2.45 -17.02
CA LEU A 83 -19.38 2.72 -17.36
C LEU A 83 -19.79 2.05 -18.68
N ASP A 84 -18.87 1.99 -19.64
CA ASP A 84 -19.05 1.26 -20.89
C ASP A 84 -17.85 0.34 -21.17
N LEU A 85 -17.76 -0.76 -20.41
CA LEU A 85 -16.68 -1.74 -20.52
C LEU A 85 -16.61 -2.41 -21.90
N LYS A 86 -17.76 -2.58 -22.57
CA LYS A 86 -17.82 -3.28 -23.86
C LYS A 86 -17.14 -2.49 -24.96
N SER A 87 -17.40 -1.19 -25.03
CA SER A 87 -16.83 -0.32 -26.06
C SER A 87 -15.42 0.16 -25.73
N THR A 88 -15.03 0.13 -24.45
CA THR A 88 -13.72 0.62 -24.00
C THR A 88 -12.73 -0.51 -23.75
N LEU A 89 -12.68 -1.00 -22.51
CA LEU A 89 -11.72 -1.97 -21.97
C LEU A 89 -11.72 -3.32 -22.66
N LEU A 90 -12.87 -3.77 -23.19
CA LEU A 90 -13.02 -5.07 -23.84
C LEU A 90 -12.88 -5.02 -25.36
N ASP A 91 -12.83 -3.83 -25.97
CA ASP A 91 -12.72 -3.67 -27.43
C ASP A 91 -11.31 -3.23 -27.84
N LYS A 92 -11.03 -1.93 -27.89
CA LYS A 92 -9.76 -1.39 -28.44
C LYS A 92 -8.92 -0.64 -27.42
N THR A 93 -9.52 -0.08 -26.37
CA THR A 93 -8.83 0.87 -25.48
C THR A 93 -8.31 0.20 -24.21
N HIS A 94 -7.59 -0.91 -24.35
CA HIS A 94 -6.97 -1.63 -23.22
C HIS A 94 -5.92 -0.80 -22.48
N TYR A 95 -5.25 0.12 -23.20
CA TYR A 95 -4.20 0.98 -22.65
C TYR A 95 -4.71 1.93 -21.55
N LEU A 96 -6.04 2.10 -21.40
CA LEU A 96 -6.62 2.89 -20.32
C LEU A 96 -6.24 2.34 -18.94
N LEU A 97 -5.90 1.05 -18.84
CA LEU A 97 -5.34 0.44 -17.63
C LEU A 97 -4.01 1.05 -17.21
N TYR A 98 -3.21 1.58 -18.13
CA TYR A 98 -1.89 2.16 -17.80
C TYR A 98 -2.00 3.49 -17.07
N TYR A 99 -3.11 4.22 -17.16
CA TYR A 99 -3.34 5.40 -16.33
C TYR A 99 -3.36 5.09 -14.83
N LEU A 100 -3.54 3.82 -14.47
CA LEU A 100 -3.46 3.34 -13.10
C LEU A 100 -2.05 3.44 -12.50
N THR A 101 -1.01 3.47 -13.34
CA THR A 101 0.40 3.55 -12.90
C THR A 101 0.66 4.78 -12.04
N CYS A 102 -0.04 5.89 -12.29
CA CYS A 102 0.08 7.11 -11.48
C CYS A 102 -0.37 6.92 -10.02
N ALA A 103 -1.22 5.92 -9.74
CA ALA A 103 -1.71 5.60 -8.40
C ALA A 103 -0.99 4.42 -7.74
N MET A 104 -0.02 3.79 -8.44
CA MET A 104 0.76 2.68 -7.91
C MET A 104 1.82 3.20 -6.94
N ASN A 105 1.67 2.88 -5.65
CA ASN A 105 2.61 3.29 -4.60
C ASN A 105 3.10 2.08 -3.78
N PRO A 106 4.40 2.02 -3.45
CA PRO A 106 4.95 0.96 -2.60
C PRO A 106 4.46 1.10 -1.15
N ARG A 107 4.22 -0.04 -0.49
CA ARG A 107 3.78 -0.16 0.91
C ARG A 107 4.87 -0.64 1.87
N VAL A 108 6.08 -0.85 1.35
CA VAL A 108 7.24 -1.27 2.14
C VAL A 108 7.91 -0.05 2.76
N ILE A 109 8.28 -0.14 4.03
CA ILE A 109 9.21 0.78 4.67
C ILE A 109 10.61 0.22 4.51
N ILE A 110 11.50 1.03 3.95
CA ILE A 110 12.93 0.76 3.89
C ILE A 110 13.63 1.93 4.56
N THR A 111 14.51 1.66 5.51
CA THR A 111 15.33 2.69 6.14
C THR A 111 16.72 2.74 5.52
N VAL A 112 17.18 3.94 5.24
CA VAL A 112 18.49 4.23 4.64
C VAL A 112 19.23 5.26 5.47
N ASN A 113 20.56 5.19 5.50
CA ASN A 113 21.40 6.21 6.13
C ASN A 113 21.57 7.45 5.21
N ASP A 114 22.36 8.43 5.66
CA ASP A 114 22.67 9.64 4.90
C ASP A 114 23.44 9.35 3.59
N ASP A 115 24.19 8.24 3.54
CA ASP A 115 24.91 7.77 2.36
C ASP A 115 24.05 6.90 1.40
N MET A 116 22.73 6.82 1.66
CA MET A 116 21.75 6.01 0.91
C MET A 116 22.02 4.50 0.95
N GLU A 117 22.80 4.03 1.92
CA GLU A 117 22.99 2.62 2.22
C GLU A 117 21.86 2.09 3.11
N TRP A 118 21.52 0.82 2.92
CA TRP A 118 20.50 0.17 3.73
C TRP A 118 20.93 0.07 5.19
N ARG A 119 20.08 0.60 6.09
CA ARG A 119 20.30 0.53 7.54
C ARG A 119 19.09 -0.14 8.19
N PRO A 120 19.20 -1.37 8.73
CA PRO A 120 18.10 -2.01 9.43
C PRO A 120 17.80 -1.26 10.73
N VAL A 121 16.54 -0.90 10.93
CA VAL A 121 16.06 -0.20 12.12
C VAL A 121 14.82 -0.91 12.64
N THR A 122 14.70 -0.99 13.97
CA THR A 122 13.53 -1.53 14.63
C THR A 122 12.36 -0.55 14.52
N VAL A 123 11.24 -1.00 13.97
CA VAL A 123 10.01 -0.23 13.79
C VAL A 123 8.82 -0.96 14.41
N ARG A 124 7.88 -0.20 14.98
CA ARG A 124 6.63 -0.70 15.55
C ARG A 124 5.51 -0.40 14.58
N VAL A 125 4.86 -1.44 14.06
CA VAL A 125 3.74 -1.31 13.13
C VAL A 125 2.46 -1.70 13.85
N GLY A 126 1.47 -0.82 13.84
CA GLY A 126 0.19 -1.04 14.54
C GLY A 126 -0.95 -0.27 13.91
N GLN A 127 -2.16 -0.43 14.45
CA GLN A 127 -3.33 0.29 13.96
C GLN A 127 -3.19 1.79 14.26
N ALA A 128 -3.39 2.61 13.23
CA ALA A 128 -3.31 4.07 13.33
C ALA A 128 -4.45 4.64 14.21
N VAL A 129 -4.08 5.52 15.15
CA VAL A 129 -4.97 6.25 16.05
C VAL A 129 -4.44 7.67 16.25
N GLU A 130 -5.33 8.63 16.53
CA GLU A 130 -4.92 10.04 16.70
C GLU A 130 -4.00 10.24 17.90
N THR A 131 -4.39 9.76 19.08
CA THR A 131 -3.54 9.79 20.27
C THR A 131 -4.00 8.74 21.28
N VAL A 132 -3.07 7.90 21.74
CA VAL A 132 -3.27 6.92 22.81
C VAL A 132 -2.07 6.93 23.75
N GLY A 133 -2.27 6.59 25.02
CA GLY A 133 -1.21 6.56 26.03
C GLY A 133 -1.40 7.56 27.17
N GLN A 134 -0.51 7.52 28.15
CA GLN A 134 -0.52 8.44 29.29
C GLN A 134 -0.02 9.84 28.88
N ALA A 135 -0.49 10.86 29.59
CA ALA A 135 -0.05 12.25 29.40
C ALA A 135 1.48 12.33 29.50
N GLY A 136 2.14 12.85 28.46
CA GLY A 136 3.60 13.05 28.40
C GLY A 136 4.32 12.25 27.30
N LYS A 137 3.81 11.07 26.90
CA LYS A 137 4.31 10.32 25.72
C LYS A 137 3.12 9.84 24.86
N PRO A 138 2.48 10.75 24.11
CA PRO A 138 1.40 10.39 23.19
C PRO A 138 1.94 9.41 22.13
N LYS A 139 1.24 8.31 21.92
CA LYS A 139 1.49 7.36 20.82
C LYS A 139 0.39 7.48 19.79
N THR A 140 0.73 7.24 18.53
CA THR A 140 -0.22 7.28 17.41
C THR A 140 -0.59 5.88 16.88
N ILE A 141 -0.12 4.83 17.56
CA ILE A 141 -0.39 3.44 17.23
C ILE A 141 -0.94 2.63 18.42
N THR A 142 -1.89 1.74 18.15
CA THR A 142 -2.37 0.71 19.09
C THR A 142 -2.10 -0.69 18.57
N GLY A 143 -1.89 -1.65 19.48
CA GLY A 143 -1.77 -3.08 19.11
C GLY A 143 -0.60 -3.34 18.16
N PHE A 144 0.57 -2.80 18.48
CA PHE A 144 1.72 -2.84 17.59
C PHE A 144 2.51 -4.16 17.68
N GLN A 145 3.17 -4.50 16.59
CA GLN A 145 4.19 -5.52 16.52
C GLN A 145 5.53 -4.88 16.16
N THR A 146 6.60 -5.33 16.80
CA THR A 146 7.95 -4.87 16.53
C THR A 146 8.54 -5.68 15.39
N HIS A 147 9.03 -4.99 14.37
CA HIS A 147 9.67 -5.55 13.19
C HIS A 147 11.00 -4.85 12.93
N THR A 148 11.87 -5.47 12.15
CA THR A 148 13.08 -4.81 11.62
C THR A 148 12.84 -4.50 10.15
N THR A 149 13.19 -3.29 9.71
CA THR A 149 13.05 -2.90 8.30
C THR A 149 13.94 -3.76 7.39
N PRO A 150 13.47 -4.15 6.18
CA PRO A 150 12.24 -3.68 5.54
C PRO A 150 10.96 -4.40 6.00
N VAL A 151 9.88 -3.63 6.19
CA VAL A 151 8.57 -4.15 6.64
C VAL A 151 7.44 -3.64 5.77
N LEU A 152 6.38 -4.43 5.61
CA LEU A 152 5.18 -4.04 4.86
C LEU A 152 4.12 -3.43 5.79
N ILE A 153 3.55 -2.29 5.41
CA ILE A 153 2.48 -1.64 6.17
C ILE A 153 1.10 -1.93 5.58
N GLY A 154 0.13 -2.28 6.43
CA GLY A 154 -1.32 -2.29 6.20
C GLY A 154 -1.91 -0.96 5.70
N SER A 155 -3.09 -0.98 5.05
CA SER A 155 -3.79 0.26 4.61
C SER A 155 -4.32 1.13 5.77
N LYS A 156 -4.41 0.56 6.98
CA LYS A 156 -4.85 1.22 8.21
C LYS A 156 -3.80 1.13 9.32
N GLU A 157 -2.61 0.69 8.96
CA GLU A 157 -1.50 0.59 9.90
C GLU A 157 -0.60 1.82 9.74
N ARG A 158 0.05 2.19 10.82
CA ARG A 158 1.07 3.22 10.87
C ARG A 158 2.30 2.62 11.54
N ALA A 159 3.48 3.10 11.13
CA ALA A 159 4.73 2.71 11.74
C ALA A 159 5.31 3.86 12.57
N GLU A 160 5.93 3.50 13.69
CA GLU A 160 6.73 4.38 14.54
C GLU A 160 8.11 3.76 14.75
N LEU A 161 9.14 4.58 15.00
CA LEU A 161 10.46 4.06 15.36
C LEU A 161 10.38 3.33 16.71
N GLY A 162 11.01 2.15 16.78
CA GLY A 162 11.06 1.31 17.98
C GLY A 162 12.30 1.54 18.85
N THR A 163 13.27 2.33 18.35
CA THR A 163 14.54 2.66 19.01
C THR A 163 14.72 4.17 19.07
N GLU A 164 15.45 4.65 20.10
CA GLU A 164 15.85 6.06 20.25
C GLU A 164 17.26 6.32 19.69
N GLU A 165 17.96 5.28 19.20
CA GLU A 165 19.30 5.38 18.57
C GLU A 165 19.31 6.23 17.30
N VAL A 166 18.18 6.26 16.59
CA VAL A 166 18.05 6.93 15.30
C VAL A 166 16.84 7.84 15.28
N LEU A 167 16.98 8.94 14.55
CA LEU A 167 15.91 9.88 14.26
C LEU A 167 15.56 9.80 12.79
N SER A 168 14.26 9.72 12.47
CA SER A 168 13.80 9.82 11.09
C SER A 168 13.73 11.28 10.67
N VAL A 169 14.18 11.58 9.44
CA VAL A 169 14.07 12.93 8.88
C VAL A 169 12.60 13.30 8.58
N SER A 170 11.78 12.29 8.26
CA SER A 170 10.33 12.44 8.06
C SER A 170 9.57 12.14 9.35
N SER A 171 8.46 12.85 9.57
CA SER A 171 7.49 12.55 10.64
C SER A 171 6.63 11.32 10.32
N VAL A 172 6.48 10.99 9.03
CA VAL A 172 5.72 9.84 8.56
C VAL A 172 6.66 8.80 7.97
N LEU A 173 6.58 7.57 8.50
CA LEU A 173 7.39 6.43 8.05
C LEU A 173 6.67 5.67 6.92
N GLU A 174 6.82 6.14 5.68
CA GLU A 174 6.27 5.51 4.48
C GLU A 174 7.34 5.41 3.39
N GLY A 175 7.38 4.28 2.66
CA GLY A 175 8.30 4.13 1.53
C GLY A 175 9.77 4.07 1.95
N ILE A 176 10.58 4.99 1.43
CA ILE A 176 12.01 5.08 1.77
C ILE A 176 12.17 6.17 2.82
N VAL A 177 12.65 5.79 4.00
CA VAL A 177 12.85 6.69 5.15
C VAL A 177 14.34 6.87 5.38
N ILE A 178 14.79 8.13 5.37
CA ILE A 178 16.15 8.48 5.76
C ILE A 178 16.22 8.59 7.29
N VAL A 179 17.16 7.86 7.89
CA VAL A 179 17.43 7.85 9.33
C VAL A 179 18.82 8.40 9.61
N LYS A 180 18.90 9.23 10.66
CA LYS A 180 20.14 9.81 11.17
C LYS A 180 20.43 9.28 12.57
N ASP A 181 21.71 9.21 12.91
CA ASP A 181 22.10 8.92 14.30
C ASP A 181 21.61 10.03 15.23
N ASN A 182 21.06 9.63 16.37
CA ASN A 182 20.64 10.57 17.39
C ASN A 182 21.86 11.07 18.18
N PRO A 183 22.19 12.37 18.15
CA PRO A 183 23.33 12.92 18.88
C PRO A 183 23.14 12.88 20.40
N ASP A 184 21.89 12.83 20.88
CA ASP A 184 21.55 12.83 22.31
C ASP A 184 21.39 11.41 22.89
N TYR A 185 21.70 10.37 22.09
CA TYR A 185 21.55 8.99 22.52
C TYR A 185 22.74 8.53 23.36
N GLU A 186 22.53 8.41 24.66
CA GLU A 186 23.45 7.72 25.56
C GLU A 186 23.12 6.22 25.56
N LYS A 187 24.09 5.37 25.21
CA LYS A 187 23.96 3.92 25.39
C LYS A 187 23.83 3.65 26.89
N GLU A 188 22.73 3.05 27.32
CA GLU A 188 22.67 2.45 28.65
C GLU A 188 23.81 1.41 28.73
N GLU A 189 24.79 1.64 29.61
CA GLU A 189 25.82 0.64 29.91
C GLU A 189 25.11 -0.62 30.43
N GLU A 190 25.22 -1.72 29.70
CA GLU A 190 24.76 -3.04 30.16
C GLU A 190 25.47 -3.37 31.48
N GLY A 191 24.72 -3.30 32.59
CA GLY A 191 25.14 -3.75 33.92
C GLY A 191 24.94 -5.25 34.12
#